data_AF-A0A523F5U9-F1
#
_entry.id   AF-A0A523F5U9-F1
#
_cell.length_a   1.000
_cell.length_b   1.000
_cell.length_c   1.000
_cell.angle_alpha   90.00
_cell.angle_beta   90.00
_cell.angle_gamma   90.00
#
_symmetry.space_group_name_H-M   'P 1'
#
loop_
_entity.id
_entity.type
_entity.pdbx_description
1 polymer ?
#
loop_
_entity_poly.entity_id
_entity_poly.type
_entity_poly.pdbx_seq_one_letter_code
_entity_poly.pdbx_strand_id
1 'polypeptide(L)'
;MTDPLAAAARMRLDSLLCAMESAERVIVALLAREREALRVGCRLAANAVHIRVNDAARLYLNTLTAAKAALSVLEPILPEASKILESRHAVFGAILRIELATLATTRMAADCAGPGSADTKRAETMMLAFQAV
;
A
#
# COMPACT_ATOMS: atom_id res chain seq x y z
N MET A 1 22.53 -30.80 15.51
CA MET A 1 22.35 -29.79 16.56
C MET A 1 22.32 -28.44 15.88
N THR A 2 21.17 -27.78 15.84
CA THR A 2 21.01 -26.44 15.25
C THR A 2 21.70 -25.42 16.16
N ASP A 3 22.58 -24.60 15.60
CA ASP A 3 23.24 -23.52 16.33
C ASP A 3 22.16 -22.52 16.83
N PRO A 4 22.05 -22.26 18.15
CA PRO A 4 21.05 -21.34 18.69
C PRO A 4 21.20 -19.92 18.13
N LEU A 5 22.40 -19.50 17.75
CA LEU A 5 22.64 -18.19 17.14
C LEU A 5 22.03 -18.10 15.74
N ALA A 6 22.23 -19.15 14.93
CA ALA A 6 21.64 -19.25 13.59
C ALA A 6 20.10 -19.31 13.65
N ALA A 7 19.55 -20.03 14.64
CA ALA A 7 18.10 -20.09 14.85
C ALA A 7 17.52 -18.70 15.21
N ALA A 8 18.17 -17.96 16.12
CA ALA A 8 17.75 -16.61 16.48
C ALA A 8 17.85 -15.62 15.31
N ALA A 9 18.92 -15.71 14.51
CA ALA A 9 19.08 -14.91 13.30
C ALA A 9 17.96 -15.19 12.29
N ARG A 10 17.56 -16.46 12.12
CA ARG A 10 16.48 -16.85 11.21
C ARG A 10 15.15 -16.30 11.67
N MET A 11 14.81 -16.45 12.96
CA MET A 11 13.60 -15.86 13.53
C MET A 11 13.54 -14.34 13.34
N ARG A 12 14.68 -13.66 13.48
CA ARG A 12 14.75 -12.21 13.25
C ARG A 12 14.53 -11.85 11.79
N LEU A 13 15.12 -12.58 10.85
CA LEU A 13 14.89 -12.40 9.42
C LEU A 13 13.42 -12.64 9.06
N ASP A 14 12.81 -13.71 9.57
CA ASP A 14 11.41 -14.05 9.34
C ASP A 14 10.47 -12.97 9.88
N SER A 15 10.76 -12.42 11.06
CA SER A 15 10.01 -11.29 11.63
C SER A 15 10.05 -10.04 10.74
N LEU A 16 11.23 -9.72 10.18
CA LEU A 16 11.39 -8.60 9.24
C LEU A 16 10.60 -8.84 7.95
N LEU A 17 10.65 -10.06 7.40
CA LEU A 17 9.89 -10.44 6.20
C LEU A 17 8.39 -10.35 6.44
N CYS A 18 7.90 -10.84 7.58
CA CYS A 18 6.49 -10.73 7.97
C CYS A 18 6.05 -9.27 8.12
N ALA A 19 6.89 -8.41 8.69
CA ALA A 19 6.60 -6.99 8.82
C ALA A 19 6.52 -6.30 7.45
N MET A 20 7.46 -6.60 6.54
CA MET A 20 7.43 -6.11 5.16
C MET A 20 6.16 -6.59 4.46
N GLU A 21 5.86 -7.88 4.48
CA GLU A 21 4.67 -8.45 3.87
C GLU A 21 3.37 -7.82 4.38
N SER A 22 3.28 -7.58 5.69
CA SER A 22 2.11 -6.93 6.28
C SER A 22 1.91 -5.52 5.74
N ALA A 23 2.98 -4.73 5.65
CA ALA A 23 2.93 -3.38 5.09
C ALA A 23 2.58 -3.40 3.58
N GLU A 24 3.14 -4.35 2.82
CA GLU A 24 2.86 -4.55 1.40
C GLU A 24 1.37 -4.84 1.16
N ARG A 25 0.78 -5.75 1.94
CA ARG A 25 -0.65 -6.09 1.86
C ARG A 25 -1.54 -4.89 2.14
N VAL A 26 -1.18 -4.07 3.13
CA VAL A 26 -1.92 -2.84 3.46
C VAL A 26 -1.88 -1.86 2.29
N ILE A 27 -0.71 -1.63 1.68
CA ILE A 27 -0.57 -0.74 0.53
C ILE A 27 -1.44 -1.21 -0.63
N VAL A 28 -1.36 -2.48 -1.02
CA VAL A 28 -2.15 -3.04 -2.13
C VAL A 28 -3.65 -2.94 -1.85
N ALA A 29 -4.09 -3.25 -0.63
CA ALA A 29 -5.50 -3.15 -0.26
C ALA A 29 -6.01 -1.70 -0.30
N LEU A 30 -5.19 -0.72 0.08
CA LEU A 30 -5.56 0.70 -0.01
C LEU A 30 -5.62 1.17 -1.46
N LEU A 31 -4.67 0.78 -2.32
CA LEU A 31 -4.73 1.09 -3.75
C LEU A 31 -5.97 0.50 -4.42
N ALA A 32 -6.35 -0.73 -4.08
CA ALA A 32 -7.58 -1.33 -4.56
C ALA A 32 -8.84 -0.56 -4.11
N ARG A 33 -8.89 -0.10 -2.85
CA ARG A 33 -9.98 0.74 -2.34
C ARG A 33 -10.03 2.11 -3.02
N GLU A 34 -8.88 2.72 -3.28
CA GLU A 34 -8.81 3.99 -3.99
C GLU A 34 -9.36 3.84 -5.42
N ARG A 35 -8.95 2.78 -6.13
CA ARG A 35 -9.47 2.47 -7.47
C ARG A 35 -10.98 2.28 -7.46
N GLU A 36 -11.52 1.53 -6.50
CA GLU A 36 -12.97 1.33 -6.43
C GLU A 36 -13.72 2.63 -6.13
N ALA A 37 -13.20 3.47 -5.23
CA ALA A 37 -13.78 4.78 -4.94
C ALA A 37 -13.81 5.68 -6.18
N LEU A 38 -12.76 5.66 -7.01
CA LEU A 38 -12.73 6.37 -8.28
C LEU A 38 -13.74 5.80 -9.29
N ARG A 39 -13.86 4.47 -9.37
CA ARG A 39 -14.77 3.78 -10.29
C ARG A 39 -16.24 4.11 -10.02
N VAL A 40 -16.62 4.31 -8.76
CA VAL A 40 -17.97 4.74 -8.36
C VAL A 40 -18.16 6.26 -8.32
N GLY A 41 -17.16 7.03 -8.71
CA GLY A 41 -17.20 8.50 -8.78
C GLY A 41 -17.01 9.23 -7.44
N CYS A 42 -16.68 8.53 -6.35
CA CYS A 42 -16.49 9.12 -5.02
C CYS A 42 -15.08 9.71 -4.84
N ARG A 43 -14.80 10.86 -5.46
CA ARG A 43 -13.46 11.50 -5.44
C ARG A 43 -12.97 11.87 -4.04
N LEU A 44 -13.85 12.33 -3.14
CA LEU A 44 -13.49 12.64 -1.76
C LEU A 44 -12.99 11.38 -1.00
N ALA A 45 -13.67 10.25 -1.19
CA ALA A 45 -13.26 8.98 -0.60
C ALA A 45 -11.93 8.49 -1.18
N ALA A 46 -11.74 8.61 -2.50
CA ALA A 46 -10.46 8.29 -3.14
C ALA A 46 -9.30 9.12 -2.56
N ASN A 47 -9.48 10.43 -2.39
CA ASN A 47 -8.47 11.31 -1.79
C ASN A 47 -8.16 10.94 -0.33
N ALA A 48 -9.18 10.62 0.48
CA ALA A 48 -8.97 10.18 1.86
C ALA A 48 -8.17 8.86 1.91
N VAL A 49 -8.44 7.93 1.00
CA VAL A 49 -7.67 6.68 0.88
C VAL A 49 -6.24 6.96 0.42
N HIS A 50 -6.04 7.89 -0.51
CA HIS A 50 -4.70 8.26 -1.01
C HIS A 50 -3.77 8.75 0.12
N ILE A 51 -4.28 9.56 1.06
CA ILE A 51 -3.51 9.98 2.24
C ILE A 51 -3.03 8.76 3.04
N ARG A 52 -3.91 7.77 3.24
CA ARG A 52 -3.58 6.54 3.96
C ARG A 52 -2.58 5.67 3.20
N VAL A 53 -2.60 5.68 1.86
CA VAL A 53 -1.57 5.01 1.03
C VAL A 53 -0.19 5.61 1.33
N ASN A 54 -0.09 6.94 1.44
CA ASN A 54 1.18 7.61 1.75
C ASN A 54 1.69 7.24 3.15
N ASP A 55 0.81 7.17 4.15
CA ASP A 55 1.19 6.74 5.50
C ASP A 55 1.68 5.28 5.51
N ALA A 56 0.98 4.38 4.81
CA ALA A 56 1.39 2.99 4.66
C ALA A 56 2.74 2.85 3.93
N ALA A 57 2.98 3.67 2.90
CA ALA A 57 4.25 3.71 2.18
C ALA A 57 5.41 4.17 3.08
N ARG A 58 5.19 5.18 3.92
CA ARG A 58 6.19 5.62 4.93
C ARG A 58 6.51 4.48 5.90
N LEU A 59 5.49 3.77 6.37
CA LEU A 59 5.70 2.62 7.26
C LEU A 59 6.53 1.53 6.57
N TYR A 60 6.22 1.19 5.32
CA TYR A 60 7.02 0.24 4.54
C TYR A 60 8.48 0.67 4.39
N LEU A 61 8.74 1.93 4.07
CA LEU A 61 10.10 2.46 3.95
C LEU A 61 10.88 2.43 5.27
N ASN A 62 10.20 2.68 6.39
CA ASN A 62 10.78 2.56 7.72
C ASN A 62 11.14 1.09 8.02
N THR A 63 10.25 0.15 7.70
CA THR A 63 10.52 -1.29 7.84
C THR A 63 11.70 -1.73 6.97
N LEU A 64 11.78 -1.26 5.72
CA LEU A 64 12.90 -1.55 4.83
C LEU A 64 14.21 -1.00 5.37
N THR A 65 14.19 0.21 5.94
CA THR A 65 15.37 0.81 6.59
C THR A 65 15.81 -0.02 7.80
N ALA A 66 14.88 -0.46 8.64
CA ALA A 66 15.17 -1.33 9.77
C ALA A 66 15.74 -2.69 9.33
N ALA A 67 15.21 -3.27 8.25
CA ALA A 67 15.70 -4.52 7.68
C ALA A 67 17.12 -4.37 7.15
N LYS A 68 17.42 -3.27 6.43
CA LYS A 68 18.78 -2.94 5.97
C LYS A 68 19.76 -2.76 7.13
N ALA A 69 19.34 -2.08 8.20
CA ALA A 69 20.17 -1.92 9.39
C ALA A 69 20.46 -3.25 10.10
N ALA A 70 19.54 -4.21 10.06
CA ALA A 70 19.73 -5.54 10.64
C ALA A 70 20.69 -6.44 9.84
N LEU A 71 20.93 -6.14 8.56
CA LEU A 71 21.78 -6.97 7.69
C LEU A 71 23.23 -7.07 8.16
N SER A 72 23.77 -6.01 8.77
CA SER A 72 25.14 -6.03 9.30
C SER A 72 25.35 -7.10 10.38
N VAL A 73 24.28 -7.47 11.08
CA VAL A 73 24.28 -8.52 12.12
C VAL A 73 23.85 -9.87 11.54
N LEU A 74 22.91 -9.87 10.59
CA LEU A 74 22.35 -11.10 10.02
C LEU A 74 23.28 -11.76 9.01
N GLU A 75 23.92 -11.01 8.11
CA GLU A 75 24.68 -11.58 6.98
C GLU A 75 25.86 -12.48 7.41
N PRO A 76 26.63 -12.15 8.48
CA PRO A 76 27.70 -13.04 8.94
C PRO A 76 27.20 -14.38 9.50
N ILE A 77 25.94 -14.45 9.95
CA ILE A 77 25.33 -15.63 10.58
C ILE A 77 24.48 -16.41 9.56
N LEU A 78 23.80 -15.68 8.68
CA LEU A 78 22.95 -16.17 7.61
C LEU A 78 23.36 -15.51 6.29
N PRO A 79 24.39 -16.07 5.62
CA PRO A 79 24.72 -15.67 4.27
C PRO A 79 23.47 -15.93 3.42
N GLU A 80 23.01 -14.94 2.63
CA GLU A 80 21.73 -14.89 1.87
C GLU A 80 20.62 -14.03 2.48
N ALA A 81 20.74 -13.56 3.73
CA ALA A 81 19.72 -12.69 4.32
C ALA A 81 19.47 -11.43 3.46
N SER A 82 20.55 -10.82 2.96
CA SER A 82 20.53 -9.72 1.99
C SER A 82 19.74 -10.05 0.73
N LYS A 83 20.10 -11.14 0.05
CA LYS A 83 19.45 -11.59 -1.20
C LYS A 83 17.96 -11.86 -1.01
N ILE A 84 17.57 -12.46 0.11
CA ILE A 84 16.16 -12.76 0.42
C ILE A 84 15.36 -11.47 0.57
N LEU A 85 15.87 -10.49 1.34
CA LEU A 85 15.21 -9.19 1.53
C LEU A 85 15.14 -8.40 0.22
N GLU A 86 16.22 -8.40 -0.57
CA GLU A 86 16.26 -7.75 -1.89
C GLU A 86 15.27 -8.37 -2.87
N SER A 87 15.22 -9.71 -2.93
CA SER A 87 14.27 -10.43 -3.76
C SER A 87 12.84 -10.09 -3.36
N ARG A 88 12.53 -10.03 -2.06
CA ARG A 88 11.20 -9.65 -1.59
C ARG A 88 10.84 -8.21 -2.00
N HIS A 89 11.76 -7.27 -1.78
CA HIS A 89 11.56 -5.88 -2.17
C HIS A 89 11.36 -5.73 -3.68
N ALA A 90 12.11 -6.47 -4.50
CA ALA A 90 11.98 -6.46 -5.95
C ALA A 90 10.61 -7.00 -6.41
N VAL A 91 10.13 -8.09 -5.82
CA VAL A 91 8.80 -8.66 -6.10
C VAL A 91 7.71 -7.64 -5.78
N PHE A 92 7.77 -7.01 -4.61
CA PHE A 92 6.80 -5.98 -4.24
C PHE A 92 6.87 -4.77 -5.18
N GLY A 93 8.08 -4.32 -5.56
CA GLY A 93 8.26 -3.24 -6.52
C GLY A 93 7.62 -3.53 -7.88
N ALA A 94 7.65 -4.78 -8.35
CA ALA A 94 6.97 -5.18 -9.57
C ALA A 94 5.43 -5.11 -9.43
N ILE A 95 4.88 -5.64 -8.34
CA ILE A 95 3.44 -5.57 -8.04
C ILE A 95 2.98 -4.11 -7.95
N LEU A 96 3.72 -3.28 -7.23
CA LEU A 96 3.36 -1.88 -7.02
C LEU A 96 3.32 -1.09 -8.32
N ARG A 97 4.22 -1.35 -9.27
CA ARG A 97 4.18 -0.70 -10.60
C ARG A 97 2.88 -1.03 -11.35
N ILE A 98 2.43 -2.28 -11.30
CA ILE A 98 1.18 -2.72 -11.95
C ILE A 98 -0.02 -2.03 -11.27
N GLU A 99 -0.05 -2.02 -9.94
CA GLU A 99 -1.12 -1.39 -9.17
C GLU A 99 -1.20 0.11 -9.43
N LEU A 100 -0.06 0.81 -9.47
CA LEU A 100 0.00 2.25 -9.74
C LEU A 100 -0.38 2.57 -11.19
N ALA A 101 0.05 1.77 -12.17
CA ALA A 101 -0.40 1.93 -13.56
C ALA A 101 -1.92 1.75 -13.69
N THR A 102 -2.48 0.76 -12.98
CA THR A 102 -3.93 0.53 -12.93
C THR A 102 -4.68 1.68 -12.24
N LEU A 103 -4.11 2.25 -11.18
CA LEU A 103 -4.69 3.43 -10.53
C LEU A 103 -4.64 4.64 -11.45
N ALA A 104 -3.53 4.87 -12.16
CA ALA A 104 -3.39 5.97 -13.10
C ALA A 104 -4.42 5.91 -14.22
N THR A 105 -4.62 4.74 -14.84
CA THR A 105 -5.67 4.55 -15.86
C THR A 105 -7.07 4.77 -15.30
N THR A 106 -7.33 4.32 -14.07
CA THR A 106 -8.62 4.56 -13.38
C THR A 106 -8.87 6.06 -13.14
N ARG A 107 -7.84 6.81 -12.72
CA ARG A 107 -7.91 8.27 -12.55
C ARG A 107 -8.21 8.97 -13.88
N MET A 108 -7.51 8.62 -14.95
CA MET A 108 -7.76 9.17 -16.29
C MET A 108 -9.21 8.91 -16.74
N ALA A 109 -9.72 7.69 -16.54
CA ALA A 109 -11.10 7.36 -16.87
C ALA A 109 -12.12 8.18 -16.04
N ALA A 110 -11.85 8.35 -14.74
CA ALA A 110 -12.68 9.15 -13.85
C ALA A 110 -12.65 10.65 -14.19
N ASP A 111 -11.56 11.14 -14.78
CA ASP A 111 -11.44 12.53 -15.25
C ASP A 111 -12.11 12.75 -16.61
N CYS A 112 -12.05 11.78 -17.53
CA CYS A 112 -12.76 11.82 -18.79
C CYS A 112 -14.29 11.69 -18.65
N ALA A 113 -14.78 11.08 -17.56
CA ALA A 113 -16.21 10.93 -17.29
C ALA A 113 -16.94 12.26 -16.95
N GLY A 114 -16.20 13.37 -16.81
CA GLY A 114 -16.74 14.70 -16.52
C GLY A 114 -17.32 14.84 -15.11
N PRO A 115 -17.52 16.07 -14.60
CA PRO A 115 -18.23 16.32 -13.35
C PRO A 115 -19.74 16.11 -13.56
N GLY A 116 -20.17 14.86 -13.70
CA GLY A 116 -21.52 14.52 -14.16
C GLY A 116 -22.24 13.52 -13.27
N SER A 117 -23.10 14.05 -12.39
CA SER A 117 -24.40 13.47 -11.97
C SER A 117 -24.55 12.69 -10.66
N ALA A 118 -23.51 12.31 -9.92
CA ALA A 118 -23.72 11.70 -8.59
C ALA A 118 -23.69 12.73 -7.45
N ASP A 119 -22.66 13.58 -7.39
CA ASP A 119 -22.53 14.60 -6.33
C ASP A 119 -23.51 15.77 -6.51
N THR A 120 -23.81 16.17 -7.76
CA THR A 120 -24.80 17.23 -8.03
C THR A 120 -26.22 16.78 -7.70
N LYS A 121 -26.60 15.54 -8.06
CA LYS A 121 -27.94 15.02 -7.75
C LYS A 121 -28.16 14.79 -6.26
N ARG A 122 -27.11 14.40 -5.51
CA ARG A 122 -27.19 14.27 -4.04
C ARG A 122 -27.29 15.63 -3.35
N ALA A 123 -26.54 16.62 -3.82
CA ALA A 123 -26.63 17.99 -3.32
C ALA A 123 -27.98 18.65 -3.64
N GLU A 124 -28.52 18.46 -4.85
CA GLU A 124 -29.87 18.94 -5.22
C GLU A 124 -30.97 18.24 -4.42
N THR A 125 -30.88 16.91 -4.22
CA THR A 125 -31.86 16.18 -3.43
C THR A 125 -31.85 16.61 -1.96
N MET A 126 -30.67 16.92 -1.39
CA MET A 126 -30.58 17.47 -0.03
C MET A 126 -31.03 18.92 0.07
N MET A 127 -30.78 19.77 -0.94
CA MET A 127 -31.30 21.15 -0.97
C MET A 127 -32.82 21.21 -1.13
N LEU A 128 -33.41 20.34 -1.96
CA LEU A 128 -34.87 20.26 -2.13
C LEU A 128 -35.56 19.75 -0.87
N ALA A 129 -34.95 18.84 -0.12
CA ALA A 129 -35.48 18.36 1.16
C ALA A 129 -35.48 19.45 2.26
N PHE A 130 -34.58 20.44 2.18
CA PHE A 130 -34.49 21.55 3.12
C PHE A 130 -35.40 22.74 2.78
N GLN A 131 -35.88 22.86 1.54
CA GLN A 131 -36.83 23.90 1.12
C GLN A 131 -38.31 23.47 1.26
N ALA A 132 -38.56 22.19 1.54
CA ALA A 132 -39.90 21.62 1.70
C ALA A 132 -40.35 21.53 3.18
N VAL A 133 -39.62 22.15 4.10
CA VAL A 133 -39.94 22.30 5.54
C VAL A 133 -40.07 23.78 5.84
#